data_AF-A0A966EFS1-F1
#
_entry.id   AF-A0A966EFS1-F1
#
_cell.length_a   1.000
_cell.length_b   1.000
_cell.length_c   1.000
_cell.angle_alpha   90.00
_cell.angle_beta   90.00
_cell.angle_gamma   90.00
#
_symmetry.space_group_name_H-M   'P 1'
#
loop_
_entity.id
_entity.type
_entity.pdbx_description
1 polymer ?
#
loop_
_entity_poly.entity_id
_entity_poly.type
_entity_poly.pdbx_seq_one_letter_code
_entity_poly.pdbx_strand_id
1 'polypeptide(L)'
;PESTWISVVGQSSAVKFISGEFSNTILEGFTLRNGTGTLISGRSYGGGILIQNSTPTIRNCIIENNQAVEGGGIHIEGPTFGEVILESVILQNNSAFDLGGGISLASQAEINMSECSLISNSASVVSGAISCDQSTLIVSDSLIANNSSNLAVGAVWVHCDSEAVITDSVISANTAPLSGGGIVISDQGRATLDRCQISENSGGSSGGGILLDSGSDQELQIIRDCIFHNNFAQTGGAHLAVSFNPINLLIESCTFGLTSNNSGAAININNSTPDSIVFDSSIVLASANGSVVALPGSTFAQYSCIEGITGSGVTQLDSFDLDPLFTDAAAGIYTLEPGSPCLDTGNPLLPLDSDGSITDVGALGPRTLVSEEFRRGDVDGSGTENIADAIQVLAFLFIPGASTPQCEDAVDTNDDGALNLTDAITLLTTLFVLGDPLPVPFGECGLDPTVDSLTCSKGCP
;
A
#
# COMPACT_ATOMS: atom_id res chain seq x y z
N PRO A 1 8.75 20.68 6.81
CA PRO A 1 9.59 19.84 7.69
C PRO A 1 11.12 20.05 7.55
N GLU A 2 11.68 20.14 6.34
CA GLU A 2 13.14 20.01 6.11
C GLU A 2 14.05 21.02 6.85
N SER A 3 13.54 22.20 7.23
CA SER A 3 14.34 23.26 7.87
C SER A 3 14.27 23.26 9.41
N THR A 4 13.38 22.47 10.03
CA THR A 4 13.14 22.54 11.47
C THR A 4 13.16 21.15 12.09
N TRP A 5 14.16 20.89 12.93
CA TRP A 5 14.42 19.57 13.49
C TRP A 5 14.44 19.56 15.02
N ILE A 6 13.98 18.46 15.59
CA ILE A 6 14.14 18.06 16.99
C ILE A 6 15.12 16.90 17.00
N SER A 7 16.30 17.10 17.60
CA SER A 7 17.30 16.04 17.74
C SER A 7 17.53 15.73 19.21
N VAL A 8 17.58 14.45 19.54
CA VAL A 8 17.83 13.99 20.91
C VAL A 8 19.33 13.88 21.17
N VAL A 9 19.73 14.16 22.41
CA VAL A 9 21.06 13.84 22.95
C VAL A 9 20.85 12.96 24.18
N GLY A 10 21.38 11.73 24.15
CA GLY A 10 21.20 10.74 25.21
C GLY A 10 20.03 9.77 24.98
N GLN A 11 19.69 8.99 26.01
CA GLN A 11 18.70 7.91 25.91
C GLN A 11 17.26 8.42 26.12
N SER A 12 16.58 8.78 25.04
CA SER A 12 15.17 9.16 25.03
C SER A 12 14.57 9.12 23.62
N SER A 13 13.24 9.08 23.56
CA SER A 13 12.45 9.49 22.39
C SER A 13 12.53 11.01 22.18
N ALA A 14 12.34 11.48 20.94
CA ALA A 14 12.29 12.91 20.62
C ALA A 14 10.99 13.58 21.08
N VAL A 15 9.87 12.89 20.86
CA VAL A 15 8.54 13.31 21.32
C VAL A 15 7.88 12.16 22.07
N LYS A 16 7.06 12.49 23.07
CA LYS A 16 6.30 11.50 23.86
C LYS A 16 4.87 11.97 24.06
N PHE A 17 3.92 11.06 23.88
CA PHE A 17 2.52 11.20 24.24
C PHE A 17 2.21 10.08 25.23
N ILE A 18 1.83 10.41 26.47
CA ILE A 18 1.91 9.44 27.58
C ILE A 18 0.69 9.43 28.50
N SER A 19 -0.26 10.34 28.35
CA SER A 19 -1.33 10.51 29.35
C SER A 19 -2.64 11.06 28.80
N GLY A 20 -3.14 10.47 27.70
CA GLY A 20 -4.47 10.77 27.18
C GLY A 20 -4.50 12.02 26.29
N GLU A 21 -3.42 12.26 25.55
CA GLU A 21 -3.45 13.15 24.39
C GLU A 21 -4.34 12.52 23.31
N PHE A 22 -5.38 13.22 22.87
CA PHE A 22 -6.30 12.76 21.82
C PHE A 22 -5.97 13.39 20.46
N SER A 23 -6.77 13.12 19.43
CA SER A 23 -6.52 13.53 18.04
C SER A 23 -6.44 15.04 17.80
N ASN A 24 -6.91 15.86 18.74
CA ASN A 24 -6.70 17.31 18.71
C ASN A 24 -5.28 17.74 19.12
N THR A 25 -4.45 16.81 19.61
CA THR A 25 -3.04 17.02 19.89
C THR A 25 -2.25 16.76 18.63
N ILE A 26 -1.85 17.84 17.95
CA ILE A 26 -1.24 17.78 16.62
C ILE A 26 0.27 18.05 16.70
N LEU A 27 1.06 17.12 16.16
CA LEU A 27 2.47 17.34 15.83
C LEU A 27 2.61 17.53 14.32
N GLU A 28 3.11 18.69 13.89
CA GLU A 28 3.12 19.03 12.48
C GLU A 28 4.38 19.77 12.04
N GLY A 29 4.94 19.37 10.88
CA GLY A 29 5.95 20.16 10.17
C GLY A 29 7.37 20.03 10.71
N PHE A 30 7.68 19.00 11.50
CA PHE A 30 9.01 18.80 12.12
C PHE A 30 9.77 17.60 11.56
N THR A 31 11.09 17.67 11.61
CA THR A 31 11.97 16.51 11.47
C THR A 31 12.42 16.00 12.85
N LEU A 32 12.15 14.73 13.19
CA LEU A 32 12.56 14.09 14.44
C LEU A 32 13.70 13.11 14.19
N ARG A 33 14.83 13.28 14.89
CA ARG A 33 16.03 12.48 14.62
C ARG A 33 16.93 12.17 15.81
N ASN A 34 17.79 11.17 15.63
CA ASN A 34 18.81 10.73 16.58
C ASN A 34 18.28 10.33 17.97
N GLY A 35 16.97 10.07 18.08
CA GLY A 35 16.41 9.50 19.28
C GLY A 35 16.83 8.04 19.43
N THR A 36 17.08 7.61 20.67
CA THR A 36 17.57 6.26 20.99
C THR A 36 16.56 5.44 21.82
N GLY A 37 15.34 5.96 21.88
CA GLY A 37 14.20 5.38 22.57
C GLY A 37 14.18 5.70 24.06
N THR A 38 12.99 5.76 24.63
CA THR A 38 12.78 5.95 26.06
C THR A 38 12.98 4.63 26.78
N LEU A 39 13.84 4.61 27.80
CA LEU A 39 14.12 3.41 28.58
C LEU A 39 12.95 3.10 29.54
N ILE A 40 12.27 1.99 29.32
CA ILE A 40 11.19 1.47 30.16
C ILE A 40 11.54 0.02 30.52
N SER A 41 11.63 -0.28 31.82
CA SER A 41 11.94 -1.63 32.31
C SER A 41 13.20 -2.28 31.70
N GLY A 42 14.19 -1.47 31.31
CA GLY A 42 15.46 -1.94 30.74
C GLY A 42 15.48 -2.11 29.21
N ARG A 43 14.39 -1.80 28.51
CA ARG A 43 14.31 -1.78 27.03
C ARG A 43 13.98 -0.38 26.54
N SER A 44 14.47 0.02 25.36
CA SER A 44 14.19 1.35 24.80
C SER A 44 13.11 1.29 23.72
N TYR A 45 12.14 2.20 23.81
CA TYR A 45 10.95 2.22 22.95
C TYR A 45 10.82 3.56 22.22
N GLY A 46 10.41 3.51 20.96
CA GLY A 46 10.00 4.69 20.18
C GLY A 46 11.13 5.67 19.99
N GLY A 47 12.07 5.38 19.09
CA GLY A 47 13.28 6.19 18.92
C GLY A 47 12.94 7.65 18.62
N GLY A 48 12.12 7.91 17.60
CA GLY A 48 11.59 9.24 17.32
C GLY A 48 10.44 9.60 18.24
N ILE A 49 9.38 8.79 18.25
CA ILE A 49 8.15 9.05 19.00
C ILE A 49 7.78 7.84 19.85
N LEU A 50 7.45 8.10 21.12
CA LEU A 50 6.78 7.12 21.98
C LEU A 50 5.34 7.58 22.24
N ILE A 51 4.38 6.70 21.97
CA ILE A 51 2.95 6.92 22.24
C ILE A 51 2.51 5.83 23.22
N GLN A 52 1.93 6.24 24.35
CA GLN A 52 1.37 5.33 25.35
C GLN A 52 -0.02 5.82 25.74
N ASN A 53 -1.05 4.97 25.60
CA ASN A 53 -2.44 5.27 25.98
C ASN A 53 -2.95 6.62 25.44
N SER A 54 -2.58 6.96 24.20
CA SER A 54 -2.82 8.27 23.57
C SER A 54 -3.06 8.11 22.07
N THR A 55 -3.75 9.06 21.47
CA THR A 55 -4.22 9.05 20.07
C THR A 55 -3.95 10.38 19.34
N PRO A 56 -2.70 10.88 19.31
CA PRO A 56 -2.38 12.15 18.65
C PRO A 56 -2.51 12.05 17.12
N THR A 57 -2.59 13.21 16.47
CA THR A 57 -2.40 13.34 15.02
C THR A 57 -0.99 13.83 14.74
N ILE A 58 -0.26 13.12 13.89
CA ILE A 58 1.10 13.47 13.46
C ILE A 58 1.04 13.63 11.95
N ARG A 59 1.39 14.81 11.43
CA ARG A 59 1.30 15.07 10.00
C ARG A 59 2.42 15.92 9.45
N ASN A 60 2.72 15.80 8.15
CA ASN A 60 3.75 16.60 7.48
C ASN A 60 5.12 16.55 8.20
N CYS A 61 5.46 15.38 8.77
CA CYS A 61 6.65 15.18 9.58
C CYS A 61 7.64 14.23 8.90
N ILE A 62 8.92 14.39 9.22
CA ILE A 62 9.97 13.45 8.84
C ILE A 62 10.54 12.83 10.11
N ILE A 63 10.51 11.51 10.24
CA ILE A 63 11.04 10.77 11.38
C ILE A 63 12.21 9.95 10.85
N GLU A 64 13.44 10.36 11.17
CA GLU A 64 14.62 9.79 10.53
C GLU A 64 15.78 9.50 11.46
N ASN A 65 16.58 8.48 11.12
CA ASN A 65 17.81 8.14 11.83
C ASN A 65 17.60 7.96 13.33
N ASN A 66 16.45 7.40 13.72
CA ASN A 66 16.15 7.06 15.10
C ASN A 66 16.41 5.57 15.34
N GLN A 67 16.69 5.24 16.59
CA GLN A 67 17.00 3.89 17.02
C GLN A 67 16.24 3.54 18.29
N ALA A 68 15.79 2.30 18.41
CA ALA A 68 15.22 1.77 19.65
C ALA A 68 15.41 0.24 19.72
N VAL A 69 15.01 -0.37 20.82
CA VAL A 69 14.82 -1.83 20.84
C VAL A 69 13.58 -2.18 20.01
N GLU A 70 12.49 -1.44 20.20
CA GLU A 70 11.24 -1.60 19.47
C GLU A 70 10.72 -0.24 18.99
N GLY A 71 10.25 -0.19 17.74
CA GLY A 71 9.74 1.04 17.14
C GLY A 71 10.87 2.05 16.94
N GLY A 72 11.80 1.75 16.02
CA GLY A 72 12.96 2.61 15.77
C GLY A 72 12.54 4.06 15.48
N GLY A 73 11.51 4.25 14.66
CA GLY A 73 10.86 5.55 14.44
C GLY A 73 9.79 5.84 15.48
N ILE A 74 8.73 5.03 15.53
CA ILE A 74 7.57 5.20 16.40
C ILE A 74 7.29 3.90 17.16
N HIS A 75 7.03 3.99 18.46
CA HIS A 75 6.42 2.90 19.21
C HIS A 75 5.08 3.37 19.78
N ILE A 76 4.04 2.58 19.59
CA ILE A 76 2.67 2.82 20.06
C ILE A 76 2.26 1.67 20.95
N GLU A 77 2.01 1.98 22.22
CA GLU A 77 1.51 1.05 23.21
C GLU A 77 0.09 1.43 23.62
N GLY A 78 -0.84 0.51 23.40
CA GLY A 78 -2.23 0.64 23.80
C GLY A 78 -2.52 0.18 25.24
N PRO A 79 -3.82 0.09 25.61
CA PRO A 79 -4.96 0.35 24.74
C PRO A 79 -5.04 1.82 24.34
N THR A 80 -5.19 2.09 23.04
CA THR A 80 -5.46 3.44 22.58
C THR A 80 -6.96 3.75 22.74
N PHE A 81 -7.30 4.99 23.11
CA PHE A 81 -8.71 5.42 23.23
C PHE A 81 -9.23 5.93 21.87
N GLY A 82 -9.00 5.16 20.81
CA GLY A 82 -9.20 5.51 19.39
C GLY A 82 -7.95 5.32 18.55
N GLU A 83 -7.90 5.98 17.39
CA GLU A 83 -6.83 5.86 16.39
C GLU A 83 -5.72 6.90 16.58
N VAL A 84 -4.45 6.47 16.52
CA VAL A 84 -3.32 7.37 16.23
C VAL A 84 -3.33 7.67 14.73
N ILE A 85 -3.27 8.94 14.34
CA ILE A 85 -3.35 9.35 12.93
C ILE A 85 -1.97 9.78 12.43
N LEU A 86 -1.54 9.21 11.30
CA LEU A 86 -0.37 9.62 10.53
C LEU A 86 -0.80 10.07 9.12
N GLU A 87 -0.54 11.33 8.78
CA GLU A 87 -0.89 11.90 7.47
C GLU A 87 0.35 12.53 6.82
N SER A 88 0.72 12.14 5.60
CA SER A 88 1.88 12.74 4.90
C SER A 88 3.16 12.67 5.75
N VAL A 89 3.42 11.53 6.39
CA VAL A 89 4.59 11.31 7.25
C VAL A 89 5.62 10.43 6.55
N ILE A 90 6.88 10.88 6.58
CA ILE A 90 8.03 10.11 6.08
C ILE A 90 8.77 9.51 7.27
N LEU A 91 8.80 8.18 7.36
CA LEU A 91 9.66 7.44 8.29
C LEU A 91 10.82 6.81 7.51
N GLN A 92 12.03 7.31 7.71
CA GLN A 92 13.18 6.85 6.94
C GLN A 92 14.43 6.55 7.75
N ASN A 93 15.17 5.50 7.36
CA ASN A 93 16.46 5.15 7.99
C ASN A 93 16.37 4.96 9.51
N ASN A 94 15.20 4.56 10.03
CA ASN A 94 15.07 4.22 11.44
C ASN A 94 15.46 2.75 11.65
N SER A 95 15.97 2.44 12.85
CA SER A 95 16.46 1.09 13.17
C SER A 95 15.93 0.57 14.50
N ALA A 96 15.50 -0.68 14.51
CA ALA A 96 15.15 -1.41 15.73
C ALA A 96 16.17 -2.52 15.99
N PHE A 97 16.46 -2.78 17.26
CA PHE A 97 17.22 -3.98 17.61
C PHE A 97 16.35 -5.23 17.49
N ASP A 98 15.11 -5.19 17.96
CA ASP A 98 14.21 -6.34 17.96
C ASP A 98 13.24 -6.24 16.78
N LEU A 99 12.22 -5.38 16.87
CA LEU A 99 11.15 -5.32 15.88
C LEU A 99 10.66 -3.91 15.57
N GLY A 100 10.07 -3.75 14.38
CA GLY A 100 9.45 -2.51 13.94
C GLY A 100 10.48 -1.41 13.74
N GLY A 101 11.36 -1.58 12.75
CA GLY A 101 12.39 -0.57 12.44
C GLY A 101 11.81 0.83 12.23
N GLY A 102 10.68 0.91 11.53
CA GLY A 102 9.87 2.12 11.42
C GLY A 102 8.90 2.27 12.59
N ILE A 103 7.90 1.39 12.67
CA ILE A 103 6.78 1.45 13.61
C ILE A 103 6.65 0.12 14.35
N SER A 104 6.39 0.18 15.65
CA SER A 104 5.97 -0.97 16.46
C SER A 104 4.66 -0.64 17.17
N LEU A 105 3.65 -1.49 16.99
CA LEU A 105 2.34 -1.44 17.64
C LEU A 105 2.25 -2.59 18.63
N ALA A 106 1.78 -2.31 19.84
CA ALA A 106 1.61 -3.31 20.88
C ALA A 106 0.39 -3.03 21.75
N SER A 107 -0.18 -4.10 22.32
CA SER A 107 -1.18 -4.06 23.39
C SER A 107 -2.46 -3.29 23.03
N GLN A 108 -3.13 -3.68 21.94
CA GLN A 108 -4.38 -3.05 21.48
C GLN A 108 -4.18 -1.60 21.05
N ALA A 109 -3.09 -1.34 20.33
CA ALA A 109 -2.89 -0.08 19.65
C ALA A 109 -3.68 -0.05 18.34
N GLU A 110 -4.15 1.13 17.96
CA GLU A 110 -4.84 1.35 16.69
C GLU A 110 -4.19 2.55 15.99
N ILE A 111 -3.80 2.34 14.72
CA ILE A 111 -3.15 3.36 13.91
C ILE A 111 -3.80 3.44 12.52
N ASN A 112 -3.95 4.67 12.03
CA ASN A 112 -4.43 4.99 10.70
C ASN A 112 -3.38 5.85 9.98
N MET A 113 -2.95 5.39 8.81
CA MET A 113 -1.87 5.97 8.03
C MET A 113 -2.35 6.29 6.62
N SER A 114 -2.24 7.55 6.20
CA SER A 114 -2.52 7.99 4.83
C SER A 114 -1.36 8.81 4.27
N GLU A 115 -1.10 8.66 2.97
CA GLU A 115 -0.02 9.38 2.27
C GLU A 115 1.36 9.24 2.93
N CYS A 116 1.61 8.11 3.60
CA CYS A 116 2.81 7.90 4.39
C CYS A 116 3.89 7.18 3.59
N SER A 117 5.15 7.41 3.96
CA SER A 117 6.30 6.79 3.32
C SER A 117 7.24 6.16 4.33
N LEU A 118 7.32 4.84 4.36
CA LEU A 118 8.20 4.06 5.22
C LEU A 118 9.33 3.51 4.37
N ILE A 119 10.47 4.20 4.37
CA ILE A 119 11.59 3.92 3.46
C ILE A 119 12.87 3.54 4.22
N SER A 120 13.54 2.47 3.81
CA SER A 120 14.88 2.13 4.31
C SER A 120 14.95 1.97 5.84
N ASN A 121 13.85 1.57 6.48
CA ASN A 121 13.87 1.23 7.89
C ASN A 121 14.37 -0.20 8.08
N SER A 122 14.98 -0.47 9.23
CA SER A 122 15.65 -1.75 9.47
C SER A 122 15.43 -2.33 10.85
N ALA A 123 15.41 -3.66 10.97
CA ALA A 123 15.38 -4.34 12.25
C ALA A 123 16.46 -5.43 12.34
N SER A 124 17.10 -5.58 13.51
CA SER A 124 18.13 -6.63 13.66
C SER A 124 17.55 -8.02 13.87
N VAL A 125 16.26 -8.13 14.23
CA VAL A 125 15.55 -9.41 14.32
C VAL A 125 14.49 -9.46 13.24
N VAL A 126 13.30 -8.89 13.45
CA VAL A 126 12.18 -9.02 12.52
C VAL A 126 11.48 -7.71 12.20
N SER A 127 10.83 -7.64 11.05
CA SER A 127 9.97 -6.53 10.65
C SER A 127 10.69 -5.18 10.52
N GLY A 128 11.32 -4.97 9.36
CA GLY A 128 12.05 -3.74 9.07
C GLY A 128 11.18 -2.48 9.07
N ALA A 129 9.91 -2.58 8.66
CA ALA A 129 8.98 -1.44 8.63
C ALA A 129 8.05 -1.42 9.84
N ILE A 130 7.02 -2.28 9.86
CA ILE A 130 5.90 -2.21 10.82
C ILE A 130 5.67 -3.55 11.50
N SER A 131 5.83 -3.61 12.82
CA SER A 131 5.38 -4.76 13.61
C SER A 131 4.03 -4.45 14.25
N CYS A 132 3.04 -5.31 14.01
CA CYS A 132 1.69 -5.21 14.54
C CYS A 132 1.40 -6.41 15.45
N ASP A 133 1.45 -6.17 16.77
CA ASP A 133 1.22 -7.16 17.83
C ASP A 133 -0.07 -6.85 18.59
N GLN A 134 -1.04 -7.77 18.55
CA GLN A 134 -2.35 -7.64 19.17
C GLN A 134 -2.99 -6.25 18.94
N SER A 135 -2.92 -5.75 17.71
CA SER A 135 -3.20 -4.36 17.35
C SER A 135 -3.86 -4.25 15.97
N THR A 136 -4.32 -3.06 15.62
CA THR A 136 -4.95 -2.76 14.32
C THR A 136 -4.11 -1.76 13.53
N LEU A 137 -3.84 -2.08 12.27
CA LEU A 137 -3.08 -1.28 11.31
C LEU A 137 -3.96 -0.94 10.11
N ILE A 138 -4.20 0.34 9.86
CA ILE A 138 -4.88 0.83 8.66
C ILE A 138 -3.88 1.67 7.86
N VAL A 139 -3.71 1.33 6.58
CA VAL A 139 -2.78 2.00 5.67
C VAL A 139 -3.47 2.26 4.33
N SER A 140 -3.50 3.52 3.90
CA SER A 140 -3.95 3.92 2.57
C SER A 140 -2.92 4.80 1.87
N ASP A 141 -2.89 4.75 0.53
CA ASP A 141 -2.15 5.72 -0.30
C ASP A 141 -0.67 5.86 0.07
N SER A 142 -0.05 4.76 0.50
CA SER A 142 1.24 4.80 1.20
C SER A 142 2.29 3.94 0.52
N LEU A 143 3.55 4.33 0.72
CA LEU A 143 4.73 3.59 0.27
C LEU A 143 5.39 2.88 1.45
N ILE A 144 5.57 1.56 1.36
CA ILE A 144 6.40 0.78 2.28
C ILE A 144 7.53 0.15 1.45
N ALA A 145 8.69 0.81 1.42
CA ALA A 145 9.75 0.44 0.48
C ALA A 145 11.16 0.32 1.07
N ASN A 146 11.97 -0.58 0.50
CA ASN A 146 13.38 -0.76 0.85
C ASN A 146 13.63 -1.07 2.33
N ASN A 147 12.62 -1.58 3.05
CA ASN A 147 12.78 -1.95 4.44
C ASN A 147 13.42 -3.34 4.55
N SER A 148 14.17 -3.56 5.61
CA SER A 148 14.91 -4.81 5.76
C SER A 148 14.98 -5.32 7.20
N SER A 149 15.09 -6.64 7.34
CA SER A 149 15.46 -7.25 8.61
C SER A 149 16.59 -8.25 8.43
N ASN A 150 17.33 -8.52 9.51
CA ASN A 150 18.44 -9.49 9.47
C ASN A 150 17.99 -10.95 9.67
N LEU A 151 16.72 -11.20 10.03
CA LEU A 151 16.18 -12.55 10.21
C LEU A 151 14.99 -12.82 9.28
N ALA A 152 13.81 -12.28 9.60
CA ALA A 152 12.56 -12.54 8.87
C ALA A 152 11.67 -11.30 8.85
N VAL A 153 10.75 -11.24 7.88
CA VAL A 153 9.82 -10.11 7.68
C VAL A 153 10.55 -8.81 7.33
N GLY A 154 10.66 -8.49 6.04
CA GLY A 154 11.35 -7.30 5.58
C GLY A 154 10.56 -6.02 5.83
N ALA A 155 9.24 -6.06 5.62
CA ALA A 155 8.37 -4.91 5.76
C ALA A 155 7.40 -5.01 6.95
N VAL A 156 6.29 -5.74 6.79
CA VAL A 156 5.15 -5.69 7.73
C VAL A 156 4.89 -7.06 8.33
N TRP A 157 4.81 -7.14 9.66
CA TRP A 157 4.41 -8.33 10.38
C TRP A 157 3.08 -8.09 11.10
N VAL A 158 2.07 -8.91 10.80
CA VAL A 158 0.76 -8.90 11.46
C VAL A 158 0.61 -10.19 12.25
N HIS A 159 0.59 -10.11 13.59
CA HIS A 159 0.58 -11.30 14.44
C HIS A 159 -0.18 -11.13 15.76
N CYS A 160 -0.39 -12.23 16.47
CA CYS A 160 -1.08 -12.29 17.76
C CYS A 160 -2.48 -11.66 17.71
N ASP A 161 -3.38 -12.20 16.88
CA ASP A 161 -4.75 -11.70 16.73
C ASP A 161 -4.83 -10.24 16.21
N SER A 162 -3.80 -9.77 15.48
CA SER A 162 -3.79 -8.44 14.85
C SER A 162 -4.56 -8.37 13.54
N GLU A 163 -4.98 -7.17 13.18
CA GLU A 163 -5.64 -6.87 11.91
C GLU A 163 -4.88 -5.82 11.12
N ALA A 164 -4.73 -6.05 9.82
CA ALA A 164 -4.24 -5.06 8.87
C ALA A 164 -5.23 -4.84 7.73
N VAL A 165 -5.52 -3.58 7.43
CA VAL A 165 -6.23 -3.15 6.22
C VAL A 165 -5.28 -2.26 5.43
N ILE A 166 -4.90 -2.70 4.24
CA ILE A 166 -3.96 -1.98 3.37
C ILE A 166 -4.66 -1.74 2.03
N THR A 167 -4.88 -0.48 1.68
CA THR A 167 -5.58 -0.07 0.47
C THR A 167 -4.70 0.84 -0.36
N ASP A 168 -4.79 0.76 -1.69
CA ASP A 168 -4.25 1.77 -2.62
C ASP A 168 -2.75 2.08 -2.37
N SER A 169 -1.98 1.08 -1.93
CA SER A 169 -0.62 1.25 -1.41
C SER A 169 0.39 0.39 -2.16
N VAL A 170 1.67 0.79 -2.06
CA VAL A 170 2.79 0.08 -2.69
C VAL A 170 3.71 -0.48 -1.63
N ILE A 171 3.93 -1.79 -1.66
CA ILE A 171 4.88 -2.51 -0.82
C ILE A 171 6.00 -3.03 -1.72
N SER A 172 7.16 -2.38 -1.70
CA SER A 172 8.21 -2.66 -2.69
C SER A 172 9.63 -2.79 -2.18
N ALA A 173 10.43 -3.63 -2.84
CA ALA A 173 11.86 -3.78 -2.56
C ALA A 173 12.21 -4.09 -1.09
N ASN A 174 11.30 -4.70 -0.33
CA ASN A 174 11.55 -5.06 1.06
C ASN A 174 12.23 -6.44 1.13
N THR A 175 13.17 -6.59 2.06
CA THR A 175 14.07 -7.75 2.05
C THR A 175 14.22 -8.41 3.41
N ALA A 176 14.16 -9.74 3.44
CA ALA A 176 14.50 -10.55 4.60
C ALA A 176 15.21 -11.85 4.19
N PRO A 177 16.27 -12.25 4.89
CA PRO A 177 17.12 -13.36 4.46
C PRO A 177 16.49 -14.74 4.68
N LEU A 178 15.55 -14.92 5.62
CA LEU A 178 14.92 -16.21 5.86
C LEU A 178 13.54 -16.36 5.21
N SER A 179 12.62 -15.42 5.42
CA SER A 179 11.24 -15.50 4.89
C SER A 179 10.54 -14.14 5.00
N GLY A 180 9.51 -13.95 4.17
CA GLY A 180 8.63 -12.78 4.26
C GLY A 180 9.32 -11.49 3.81
N GLY A 181 9.49 -11.27 2.51
CA GLY A 181 10.09 -10.02 2.03
C GLY A 181 9.19 -8.82 2.32
N GLY A 182 7.95 -8.85 1.82
CA GLY A 182 6.94 -7.82 2.02
C GLY A 182 6.18 -7.99 3.32
N ILE A 183 5.10 -8.77 3.30
CA ILE A 183 4.14 -8.90 4.40
C ILE A 183 4.13 -10.33 4.93
N VAL A 184 4.11 -10.48 6.26
CA VAL A 184 3.87 -11.76 6.92
C VAL A 184 2.67 -11.64 7.84
N ILE A 185 1.76 -12.61 7.75
CA ILE A 185 0.57 -12.71 8.60
C ILE A 185 0.65 -14.06 9.33
N SER A 186 0.74 -14.04 10.65
CA SER A 186 0.90 -15.24 11.48
C SER A 186 0.10 -15.17 12.77
N ASP A 187 0.06 -16.26 13.55
CA ASP A 187 -0.48 -16.26 14.92
C ASP A 187 -1.88 -15.64 15.04
N GLN A 188 -2.81 -16.09 14.19
CA GLN A 188 -4.19 -15.59 14.07
C GLN A 188 -4.31 -14.14 13.55
N GLY A 189 -3.23 -13.56 13.06
CA GLY A 189 -3.27 -12.31 12.32
C GLY A 189 -4.16 -12.44 11.06
N ARG A 190 -4.76 -11.31 10.67
CA ARG A 190 -5.59 -11.19 9.48
C ARG A 190 -5.22 -9.95 8.67
N ALA A 191 -5.38 -10.03 7.36
CA ALA A 191 -5.22 -8.87 6.50
C ALA A 191 -6.26 -8.81 5.39
N THR A 192 -6.65 -7.58 5.07
CA THR A 192 -7.34 -7.21 3.83
C THR A 192 -6.40 -6.33 3.03
N LEU A 193 -6.09 -6.76 1.81
CA LEU A 193 -5.36 -5.97 0.83
C LEU A 193 -6.30 -5.65 -0.31
N ASP A 194 -6.36 -4.39 -0.70
CA ASP A 194 -7.23 -3.93 -1.76
C ASP A 194 -6.46 -2.92 -2.64
N ARG A 195 -6.47 -3.11 -3.96
CA ARG A 195 -5.84 -2.19 -4.91
C ARG A 195 -4.35 -1.89 -4.65
N CYS A 196 -3.63 -2.84 -4.09
CA CYS A 196 -2.22 -2.70 -3.74
C CYS A 196 -1.25 -3.22 -4.81
N GLN A 197 -0.06 -2.62 -4.89
CA GLN A 197 1.06 -3.17 -5.66
C GLN A 197 2.11 -3.77 -4.71
N ILE A 198 2.44 -5.05 -4.91
CA ILE A 198 3.43 -5.78 -4.13
C ILE A 198 4.56 -6.19 -5.08
N SER A 199 5.67 -5.45 -5.07
CA SER A 199 6.70 -5.63 -6.10
C SER A 199 8.12 -5.72 -5.57
N GLU A 200 8.99 -6.47 -6.24
CA GLU A 200 10.44 -6.50 -5.95
C GLU A 200 10.81 -6.93 -4.51
N ASN A 201 9.87 -7.49 -3.75
CA ASN A 201 10.17 -7.93 -2.40
C ASN A 201 10.89 -9.29 -2.43
N SER A 202 11.88 -9.45 -1.56
CA SER A 202 12.73 -10.64 -1.50
C SER A 202 12.67 -11.29 -0.13
N GLY A 203 11.98 -12.44 -0.06
CA GLY A 203 11.92 -13.30 1.12
C GLY A 203 12.75 -14.55 0.88
N GLY A 204 13.79 -14.78 1.68
CA GLY A 204 14.79 -15.83 1.44
C GLY A 204 14.23 -17.17 0.94
N SER A 205 13.60 -17.94 1.82
CA SER A 205 13.07 -19.28 1.49
C SER A 205 11.65 -19.25 0.92
N SER A 206 10.78 -18.37 1.41
CA SER A 206 9.35 -18.31 1.07
C SER A 206 8.74 -16.93 1.33
N GLY A 207 7.66 -16.62 0.61
CA GLY A 207 6.85 -15.42 0.79
C GLY A 207 7.62 -14.16 0.43
N GLY A 208 8.03 -14.03 -0.83
CA GLY A 208 8.68 -12.81 -1.30
C GLY A 208 7.78 -11.60 -1.13
N GLY A 209 6.60 -11.64 -1.74
CA GLY A 209 5.53 -10.66 -1.52
C GLY A 209 4.83 -10.86 -0.18
N ILE A 210 4.05 -11.93 -0.06
CA ILE A 210 3.23 -12.24 1.11
C ILE A 210 3.50 -13.67 1.60
N LEU A 211 3.66 -13.83 2.91
CA LEU A 211 3.61 -15.13 3.60
C LEU A 211 2.40 -15.16 4.53
N LEU A 212 1.51 -16.12 4.30
CA LEU A 212 0.41 -16.44 5.20
C LEU A 212 0.77 -17.69 6.01
N ASP A 213 0.96 -17.49 7.31
CA ASP A 213 1.24 -18.53 8.31
C ASP A 213 0.29 -18.40 9.51
N SER A 214 -0.99 -18.19 9.22
CA SER A 214 -2.05 -17.98 10.22
C SER A 214 -2.97 -19.20 10.31
N GLY A 215 -3.53 -19.46 11.50
CA GLY A 215 -4.56 -20.47 11.82
C GLY A 215 -4.92 -20.31 13.30
N SER A 216 -6.01 -20.80 13.91
CA SER A 216 -7.32 -21.31 13.46
C SER A 216 -8.42 -20.32 13.90
N ASP A 217 -9.67 -20.55 13.50
CA ASP A 217 -10.86 -19.65 13.52
C ASP A 217 -11.06 -18.80 12.25
N GLN A 218 -10.92 -19.43 11.07
CA GLN A 218 -11.69 -19.28 9.80
C GLN A 218 -12.09 -17.89 9.28
N GLU A 219 -11.59 -16.79 9.83
CA GLU A 219 -11.91 -15.47 9.33
C GLU A 219 -11.28 -15.26 7.96
N LEU A 220 -12.06 -14.64 7.09
CA LEU A 220 -11.71 -14.47 5.70
C LEU A 220 -10.62 -13.41 5.59
N GLN A 221 -9.49 -13.80 5.02
CA GLN A 221 -8.50 -12.88 4.48
C GLN A 221 -8.85 -12.54 3.04
N ILE A 222 -8.62 -11.30 2.64
CA ILE A 222 -9.00 -10.81 1.30
C ILE A 222 -7.77 -10.18 0.66
N ILE A 223 -7.48 -10.58 -0.57
CA ILE A 223 -6.54 -9.90 -1.46
C ILE A 223 -7.35 -9.59 -2.72
N ARG A 224 -7.59 -8.30 -2.98
CA ARG A 224 -8.44 -7.84 -4.07
C ARG A 224 -7.71 -6.79 -4.90
N ASP A 225 -7.90 -6.83 -6.22
CA ASP A 225 -7.40 -5.80 -7.14
C ASP A 225 -5.89 -5.55 -7.01
N CYS A 226 -5.15 -6.55 -6.56
CA CYS A 226 -3.72 -6.43 -6.27
C CYS A 226 -2.85 -6.88 -7.44
N ILE A 227 -1.71 -6.22 -7.59
CA ILE A 227 -0.67 -6.57 -8.58
C ILE A 227 0.58 -7.05 -7.87
N PHE A 228 1.07 -8.23 -8.26
CA PHE A 228 2.33 -8.78 -7.80
C PHE A 228 3.33 -8.84 -8.94
N HIS A 229 4.53 -8.27 -8.74
CA HIS A 229 5.55 -8.21 -9.78
C HIS A 229 6.97 -8.40 -9.22
N ASN A 230 7.80 -9.19 -9.90
CA ASN A 230 9.22 -9.34 -9.64
C ASN A 230 9.59 -9.65 -8.17
N ASN A 231 8.70 -10.31 -7.43
CA ASN A 231 9.02 -10.75 -6.08
C ASN A 231 9.90 -12.00 -6.14
N PHE A 232 10.68 -12.23 -5.10
CA PHE A 232 11.63 -13.33 -5.01
C PHE A 232 11.43 -14.16 -3.74
N ALA A 233 11.37 -15.47 -3.92
CA ALA A 233 11.65 -16.44 -2.87
C ALA A 233 12.35 -17.65 -3.47
N GLN A 234 13.32 -18.26 -2.77
CA GLN A 234 14.17 -19.30 -3.34
C GLN A 234 13.42 -20.61 -3.62
N THR A 235 12.53 -21.02 -2.71
CA THR A 235 11.89 -22.35 -2.77
C THR A 235 10.37 -22.31 -2.70
N GLY A 236 9.83 -21.39 -1.91
CA GLY A 236 8.39 -21.22 -1.72
C GLY A 236 7.75 -20.30 -2.76
N GLY A 237 6.59 -19.75 -2.40
CA GLY A 237 5.87 -18.81 -3.24
C GLY A 237 6.58 -17.46 -3.29
N ALA A 238 6.94 -17.01 -4.49
CA ALA A 238 7.61 -15.74 -4.71
C ALA A 238 6.65 -14.57 -4.45
N HIS A 239 5.43 -14.63 -4.96
CA HIS A 239 4.41 -13.62 -4.71
C HIS A 239 3.60 -13.92 -3.46
N LEU A 240 3.11 -15.15 -3.35
CA LEU A 240 2.28 -15.58 -2.24
C LEU A 240 2.66 -16.99 -1.80
N ALA A 241 2.95 -17.14 -0.51
CA ALA A 241 3.13 -18.44 0.13
C ALA A 241 2.10 -18.64 1.22
N VAL A 242 1.45 -19.80 1.21
CA VAL A 242 0.53 -20.24 2.27
C VAL A 242 1.13 -21.46 2.95
N SER A 243 1.29 -21.40 4.28
CA SER A 243 1.89 -22.45 5.09
C SER A 243 0.92 -23.62 5.35
N PHE A 244 1.29 -24.52 6.27
CA PHE A 244 0.51 -25.70 6.65
C PHE A 244 -0.72 -25.40 7.50
N ASN A 245 -0.90 -24.15 7.93
CA ASN A 245 -1.99 -23.77 8.82
C ASN A 245 -3.31 -23.52 8.06
N PRO A 246 -4.48 -23.87 8.66
CA PRO A 246 -5.79 -23.57 8.08
C PRO A 246 -6.02 -22.08 7.83
N ILE A 247 -6.29 -21.71 6.57
CA ILE A 247 -6.51 -20.32 6.14
C ILE A 247 -7.72 -20.25 5.22
N ASN A 248 -8.61 -19.28 5.46
CA ASN A 248 -9.64 -18.86 4.51
C ASN A 248 -9.16 -17.61 3.77
N LEU A 249 -8.99 -17.70 2.45
CA LEU A 249 -8.45 -16.63 1.62
C LEU A 249 -9.27 -16.49 0.33
N LEU A 250 -9.76 -15.27 0.09
CA LEU A 250 -10.29 -14.85 -1.20
C LEU A 250 -9.23 -14.02 -1.93
N ILE A 251 -8.91 -14.44 -3.14
CA ILE A 251 -8.07 -13.71 -4.10
C ILE A 251 -8.99 -13.33 -5.25
N GLU A 252 -9.31 -12.05 -5.38
CA GLU A 252 -10.30 -11.54 -6.34
C GLU A 252 -9.66 -10.48 -7.24
N SER A 253 -9.86 -10.60 -8.56
CA SER A 253 -9.38 -9.58 -9.52
C SER A 253 -7.89 -9.23 -9.38
N CYS A 254 -7.04 -10.21 -9.04
CA CYS A 254 -5.61 -9.98 -8.83
C CYS A 254 -4.78 -10.39 -10.05
N THR A 255 -3.64 -9.73 -10.25
CA THR A 255 -2.64 -10.12 -11.26
C THR A 255 -1.32 -10.51 -10.59
N PHE A 256 -0.97 -11.79 -10.67
CA PHE A 256 0.32 -12.34 -10.28
C PHE A 256 1.18 -12.50 -11.53
N GLY A 257 2.01 -11.50 -11.82
CA GLY A 257 2.79 -11.51 -13.04
C GLY A 257 4.15 -12.20 -12.89
N LEU A 258 5.16 -11.67 -13.57
CA LEU A 258 6.48 -12.33 -13.62
C LEU A 258 7.18 -12.26 -12.26
N THR A 259 7.79 -13.38 -11.86
CA THR A 259 8.63 -13.46 -10.66
C THR A 259 10.06 -13.04 -10.96
N SER A 260 10.84 -12.75 -9.92
CA SER A 260 12.29 -12.54 -10.07
C SER A 260 12.98 -13.82 -10.54
N ASN A 261 14.07 -13.65 -11.30
CA ASN A 261 14.90 -14.75 -11.78
C ASN A 261 15.32 -15.70 -10.65
N ASN A 262 15.26 -17.01 -10.93
CA ASN A 262 15.59 -18.09 -10.00
C ASN A 262 14.70 -18.18 -8.75
N SER A 263 13.53 -17.54 -8.75
CA SER A 263 12.54 -17.76 -7.69
C SER A 263 11.92 -19.16 -7.79
N GLY A 264 11.31 -19.62 -6.70
CA GLY A 264 10.36 -20.71 -6.67
C GLY A 264 9.08 -20.42 -7.46
N ALA A 265 8.02 -21.15 -7.13
CA ALA A 265 6.71 -20.96 -7.76
C ALA A 265 6.20 -19.53 -7.55
N ALA A 266 5.35 -19.01 -8.43
CA ALA A 266 4.73 -17.70 -8.24
C ALA A 266 3.88 -17.71 -6.95
N ILE A 267 3.07 -18.77 -6.81
CA ILE A 267 2.25 -19.05 -5.64
C ILE A 267 2.53 -20.48 -5.15
N ASN A 268 2.73 -20.63 -3.84
CA ASN A 268 2.91 -21.93 -3.21
C ASN A 268 1.92 -22.09 -2.05
N ILE A 269 1.10 -23.14 -2.11
CA ILE A 269 0.03 -23.42 -1.14
C ILE A 269 0.29 -24.78 -0.52
N ASN A 270 0.86 -24.77 0.69
CA ASN A 270 1.10 -25.97 1.49
C ASN A 270 0.00 -26.22 2.51
N ASN A 271 -1.23 -25.78 2.23
CA ASN A 271 -2.39 -26.03 3.08
C ASN A 271 -3.21 -27.22 2.54
N SER A 272 -3.63 -28.11 3.44
CA SER A 272 -4.45 -29.30 3.15
C SER A 272 -5.92 -29.16 3.57
N THR A 273 -6.34 -28.01 4.09
CA THR A 273 -7.75 -27.75 4.39
C THR A 273 -8.53 -27.55 3.10
N PRO A 274 -9.60 -28.33 2.85
CA PRO A 274 -10.35 -28.22 1.61
C PRO A 274 -11.00 -26.85 1.42
N ASP A 275 -11.06 -26.41 0.18
CA ASP A 275 -11.88 -25.28 -0.30
C ASP A 275 -11.65 -23.95 0.42
N SER A 276 -10.46 -23.76 0.98
CA SER A 276 -10.17 -22.63 1.86
C SER A 276 -9.50 -21.46 1.12
N ILE A 277 -9.03 -21.68 -0.11
CA ILE A 277 -8.42 -20.63 -0.94
C ILE A 277 -9.15 -20.57 -2.27
N VAL A 278 -9.68 -19.39 -2.61
CA VAL A 278 -10.45 -19.15 -3.84
C VAL A 278 -9.75 -18.07 -4.66
N PHE A 279 -9.40 -18.41 -5.89
CA PHE A 279 -9.09 -17.45 -6.95
C PHE A 279 -10.37 -17.16 -7.71
N ASP A 280 -10.75 -15.90 -7.77
CA ASP A 280 -11.85 -15.40 -8.57
C ASP A 280 -11.32 -14.32 -9.51
N SER A 281 -11.62 -14.46 -10.80
CA SER A 281 -11.31 -13.43 -11.81
C SER A 281 -9.86 -12.97 -11.77
N SER A 282 -8.92 -13.87 -11.51
CA SER A 282 -7.51 -13.52 -11.28
C SER A 282 -6.58 -14.09 -12.35
N ILE A 283 -5.47 -13.40 -12.61
CA ILE A 283 -4.42 -13.82 -13.55
C ILE A 283 -3.20 -14.33 -12.76
N VAL A 284 -2.65 -15.49 -13.14
CA VAL A 284 -1.35 -15.97 -12.65
C VAL A 284 -0.48 -16.42 -13.82
N LEU A 285 0.60 -15.69 -14.06
CA LEU A 285 1.61 -16.02 -15.08
C LEU A 285 2.54 -17.15 -14.59
N ALA A 286 3.18 -17.84 -15.54
CA ALA A 286 4.20 -18.83 -15.19
C ALA A 286 5.43 -18.19 -14.53
N SER A 287 5.98 -18.95 -13.59
CA SER A 287 7.34 -18.78 -13.11
C SER A 287 8.21 -19.96 -13.53
N ALA A 288 9.52 -19.82 -13.37
CA ALA A 288 10.49 -20.88 -13.66
C ALA A 288 10.21 -22.20 -12.92
N ASN A 289 9.48 -22.17 -11.79
CA ASN A 289 9.17 -23.34 -10.96
C ASN A 289 7.65 -23.56 -10.79
N GLY A 290 6.82 -22.97 -11.67
CA GLY A 290 5.37 -23.13 -11.69
C GLY A 290 4.61 -21.88 -11.26
N SER A 291 3.48 -21.61 -11.91
CA SER A 291 2.55 -20.53 -11.53
C SER A 291 1.97 -20.75 -10.13
N VAL A 292 1.26 -21.87 -9.95
CA VAL A 292 0.65 -22.29 -8.69
C VAL A 292 1.09 -23.72 -8.39
N VAL A 293 1.59 -23.92 -7.17
CA VAL A 293 1.88 -25.25 -6.62
C VAL A 293 1.06 -25.42 -5.36
N ALA A 294 -0.04 -26.16 -5.45
CA ALA A 294 -0.98 -26.37 -4.36
C ALA A 294 -1.10 -27.86 -3.99
N LEU A 295 -1.38 -28.14 -2.72
CA LEU A 295 -1.86 -29.46 -2.32
C LEU A 295 -3.29 -29.69 -2.88
N PRO A 296 -3.58 -30.85 -3.49
CA PRO A 296 -4.88 -31.09 -4.10
C PRO A 296 -6.05 -30.95 -3.12
N GLY A 297 -7.10 -30.23 -3.55
CA GLY A 297 -8.36 -30.09 -2.84
C GLY A 297 -8.47 -28.87 -1.92
N SER A 298 -7.40 -28.11 -1.67
CA SER A 298 -7.46 -26.91 -0.82
C SER A 298 -7.77 -25.62 -1.57
N THR A 299 -7.62 -25.62 -2.90
CA THR A 299 -7.63 -24.42 -3.73
C THR A 299 -8.59 -24.55 -4.90
N PHE A 300 -9.37 -23.50 -5.14
CA PHE A 300 -10.32 -23.37 -6.25
C PHE A 300 -9.96 -22.16 -7.08
N ALA A 301 -10.14 -22.28 -8.38
CA ALA A 301 -10.08 -21.16 -9.31
C ALA A 301 -11.37 -21.10 -10.11
N GLN A 302 -11.99 -19.92 -10.11
CA GLN A 302 -13.16 -19.58 -10.91
C GLN A 302 -12.91 -18.34 -11.76
N TYR A 303 -13.39 -18.35 -13.01
CA TYR A 303 -13.25 -17.23 -13.95
C TYR A 303 -11.82 -16.70 -14.09
N SER A 304 -10.81 -17.52 -13.80
CA SER A 304 -9.42 -17.09 -13.64
C SER A 304 -8.56 -17.58 -14.81
N CYS A 305 -7.53 -16.80 -15.13
CA CYS A 305 -6.54 -17.15 -16.14
C CYS A 305 -5.24 -17.58 -15.46
N ILE A 306 -5.03 -18.90 -15.32
CA ILE A 306 -3.87 -19.45 -14.59
C ILE A 306 -3.06 -20.31 -15.54
N GLU A 307 -1.83 -19.85 -15.84
CA GLU A 307 -0.93 -20.58 -16.71
C GLU A 307 -0.57 -21.93 -16.08
N GLY A 308 -0.67 -23.05 -16.81
CA GLY A 308 -0.30 -24.36 -16.27
C GLY A 308 -1.21 -24.87 -15.14
N ILE A 309 -2.46 -24.41 -15.08
CA ILE A 309 -3.42 -24.84 -14.04
C ILE A 309 -3.63 -26.36 -14.00
N THR A 310 -3.50 -27.05 -15.14
CA THR A 310 -3.66 -28.51 -15.20
C THR A 310 -2.53 -29.21 -14.45
N GLY A 311 -2.87 -29.89 -13.34
CA GLY A 311 -1.90 -30.61 -12.51
C GLY A 311 -1.23 -29.75 -11.42
N SER A 312 -1.64 -28.49 -11.27
CA SER A 312 -1.18 -27.56 -10.22
C SER A 312 -1.68 -27.88 -8.81
N GLY A 313 -2.68 -28.77 -8.69
CA GLY A 313 -3.42 -29.03 -7.44
C GLY A 313 -4.65 -28.15 -7.24
N VAL A 314 -4.87 -27.18 -8.14
CA VAL A 314 -6.04 -26.28 -8.13
C VAL A 314 -7.24 -26.96 -8.80
N THR A 315 -8.42 -26.86 -8.16
CA THR A 315 -9.69 -27.26 -8.77
C THR A 315 -10.19 -26.15 -9.67
N GLN A 316 -10.36 -26.46 -10.95
CA GLN A 316 -10.73 -25.51 -11.99
C GLN A 316 -12.26 -25.49 -12.23
N LEU A 317 -12.87 -24.30 -12.21
CA LEU A 317 -14.24 -24.04 -12.62
C LEU A 317 -14.25 -22.82 -13.56
N ASP A 318 -14.77 -22.93 -14.78
CA ASP A 318 -14.86 -21.80 -15.74
C ASP A 318 -13.60 -20.92 -15.86
N SER A 319 -12.44 -21.51 -15.59
CA SER A 319 -11.13 -20.88 -15.65
C SER A 319 -10.38 -21.41 -16.87
N PHE A 320 -9.32 -20.74 -17.30
CA PHE A 320 -8.63 -21.05 -18.53
C PHE A 320 -7.12 -20.81 -18.42
N ASP A 321 -6.39 -21.33 -19.41
CA ASP A 321 -4.94 -21.26 -19.52
C ASP A 321 -4.62 -20.77 -20.94
N LEU A 322 -4.58 -19.45 -21.09
CA LEU A 322 -4.31 -18.73 -22.33
C LEU A 322 -3.43 -17.52 -22.01
N ASP A 323 -2.68 -17.04 -23.01
CA ASP A 323 -1.87 -15.83 -22.85
C ASP A 323 -2.79 -14.62 -22.61
N PRO A 324 -2.65 -13.88 -21.48
CA PRO A 324 -3.43 -12.68 -21.22
C PRO A 324 -3.17 -11.53 -22.19
N LEU A 325 -2.11 -11.57 -23.01
CA LEU A 325 -1.74 -10.49 -23.93
C LEU A 325 -1.58 -9.14 -23.21
N PHE A 326 -0.62 -9.08 -22.28
CA PHE A 326 -0.26 -7.84 -21.60
C PHE A 326 0.59 -6.92 -22.48
N THR A 327 0.44 -5.61 -22.29
CA THR A 327 1.20 -4.58 -23.03
C THR A 327 2.70 -4.66 -22.76
N ASP A 328 3.12 -4.77 -21.50
CA ASP A 328 4.53 -5.00 -21.12
C ASP A 328 4.65 -5.67 -19.73
N ALA A 329 4.40 -6.97 -19.68
CA ALA A 329 4.52 -7.77 -18.45
C ALA A 329 5.95 -7.76 -17.86
N ALA A 330 6.99 -7.54 -18.68
CA ALA A 330 8.37 -7.51 -18.22
C ALA A 330 8.66 -6.26 -17.38
N ALA A 331 8.03 -5.14 -17.71
CA ALA A 331 8.08 -3.90 -16.94
C ALA A 331 7.07 -3.85 -15.78
N GLY A 332 6.25 -4.90 -15.61
CA GLY A 332 5.17 -4.91 -14.61
C GLY A 332 3.94 -4.10 -15.02
N ILE A 333 3.78 -3.85 -16.33
CA ILE A 333 2.62 -3.16 -16.91
C ILE A 333 1.64 -4.22 -17.42
N TYR A 334 0.54 -4.40 -16.69
CA TYR A 334 -0.44 -5.47 -16.91
C TYR A 334 -1.73 -4.99 -17.58
N THR A 335 -1.67 -3.89 -18.34
CA THR A 335 -2.79 -3.48 -19.20
C THR A 335 -2.99 -4.51 -20.32
N LEU A 336 -4.23 -4.93 -20.55
CA LEU A 336 -4.57 -5.92 -21.59
C LEU A 336 -4.56 -5.29 -22.99
N GLU A 337 -4.01 -6.01 -23.96
CA GLU A 337 -4.09 -5.64 -25.36
C GLU A 337 -5.46 -6.00 -25.98
N PRO A 338 -5.91 -5.29 -27.03
CA PRO A 338 -7.13 -5.64 -27.75
C PRO A 338 -7.14 -7.09 -28.25
N GLY A 339 -8.18 -7.85 -27.87
CA GLY A 339 -8.31 -9.26 -28.23
C GLY A 339 -7.73 -10.23 -27.20
N SER A 340 -7.28 -9.72 -26.04
CA SER A 340 -6.97 -10.55 -24.88
C SER A 340 -8.14 -11.48 -24.52
N PRO A 341 -7.86 -12.74 -24.16
CA PRO A 341 -8.88 -13.65 -23.62
C PRO A 341 -9.37 -13.25 -22.21
N CYS A 342 -8.68 -12.33 -21.55
CA CYS A 342 -9.00 -11.85 -20.20
C CYS A 342 -9.92 -10.62 -20.20
N LEU A 343 -10.22 -10.06 -21.39
CA LEU A 343 -11.19 -8.96 -21.52
C LEU A 343 -12.62 -9.49 -21.44
N ASP A 344 -13.45 -8.88 -20.61
CA ASP A 344 -14.88 -9.18 -20.43
C ASP A 344 -15.21 -10.64 -20.05
N THR A 345 -14.28 -11.37 -19.43
CA THR A 345 -14.41 -12.80 -19.14
C THR A 345 -14.33 -13.17 -17.66
N GLY A 346 -14.24 -12.18 -16.77
CA GLY A 346 -14.29 -12.39 -15.34
C GLY A 346 -15.67 -12.82 -14.83
N ASN A 347 -15.80 -12.92 -13.52
CA ASN A 347 -17.00 -13.38 -12.86
C ASN A 347 -18.14 -12.36 -13.07
N PRO A 348 -19.25 -12.74 -13.72
CA PRO A 348 -20.36 -11.84 -14.04
C PRO A 348 -21.16 -11.37 -12.81
N LEU A 349 -20.82 -11.85 -11.60
CA LEU A 349 -21.39 -11.39 -10.34
C LEU A 349 -20.59 -10.26 -9.68
N LEU A 350 -19.37 -10.01 -10.14
CA LEU A 350 -18.58 -8.86 -9.72
C LEU A 350 -19.12 -7.57 -10.35
N PRO A 351 -18.78 -6.38 -9.82
CA PRO A 351 -19.12 -5.11 -10.44
C PRO A 351 -18.70 -5.07 -11.92
N LEU A 352 -19.52 -4.41 -12.75
CA LEU A 352 -19.18 -4.20 -14.16
C LEU A 352 -18.01 -3.22 -14.29
N ASP A 353 -17.28 -3.33 -15.39
CA ASP A 353 -16.26 -2.35 -15.74
C ASP A 353 -16.90 -1.00 -16.09
N SER A 354 -16.07 0.04 -16.16
CA SER A 354 -16.50 1.42 -16.35
C SER A 354 -17.31 1.66 -17.64
N ASP A 355 -17.12 0.82 -18.67
CA ASP A 355 -17.86 0.87 -19.93
C ASP A 355 -19.16 0.04 -19.91
N GLY A 356 -19.44 -0.62 -18.79
CA GLY A 356 -20.62 -1.47 -18.55
C GLY A 356 -20.48 -2.91 -19.04
N SER A 357 -19.28 -3.35 -19.44
CA SER A 357 -18.99 -4.74 -19.76
C SER A 357 -18.86 -5.61 -18.50
N ILE A 358 -18.76 -6.94 -18.70
CA ILE A 358 -18.43 -7.86 -17.61
C ILE A 358 -17.01 -7.52 -17.15
N THR A 359 -16.73 -7.62 -15.85
CA THR A 359 -15.38 -7.37 -15.33
C THR A 359 -14.31 -8.14 -16.11
N ASP A 360 -13.22 -7.45 -16.41
CA ASP A 360 -12.00 -8.09 -16.87
C ASP A 360 -11.40 -9.01 -15.81
N VAL A 361 -10.59 -9.98 -16.25
CA VAL A 361 -9.82 -10.85 -15.35
C VAL A 361 -8.54 -10.12 -14.93
N GLY A 362 -8.30 -10.03 -13.62
CA GLY A 362 -7.08 -9.52 -13.02
C GLY A 362 -7.10 -8.02 -12.70
N ALA A 363 -6.03 -7.56 -12.06
CA ALA A 363 -5.76 -6.15 -11.81
C ALA A 363 -4.86 -5.60 -12.93
N LEU A 364 -5.33 -4.60 -13.67
CA LEU A 364 -4.82 -4.32 -15.02
C LEU A 364 -4.10 -2.98 -15.19
N GLY A 365 -3.88 -2.20 -14.14
CA GLY A 365 -3.27 -0.86 -14.25
C GLY A 365 -1.99 -0.71 -13.43
N PRO A 366 -0.92 -0.06 -13.93
CA PRO A 366 0.18 0.37 -13.08
C PRO A 366 -0.35 1.43 -12.11
N ARG A 367 -0.53 1.09 -10.83
CA ARG A 367 -0.85 2.09 -9.82
C ARG A 367 0.45 2.69 -9.29
N THR A 368 0.84 3.82 -9.88
CA THR A 368 1.72 4.74 -9.17
C THR A 368 0.95 5.31 -7.98
N LEU A 369 1.61 5.58 -6.84
CA LEU A 369 1.00 6.16 -5.62
C LEU A 369 0.43 7.57 -5.82
N VAL A 370 0.40 8.01 -7.06
CA VAL A 370 -0.21 9.23 -7.49
C VAL A 370 -1.55 8.79 -8.08
N SER A 371 -2.62 8.98 -7.33
CA SER A 371 -3.95 8.91 -7.93
C SER A 371 -3.99 9.91 -9.09
N GLU A 372 -4.34 9.44 -10.29
CA GLU A 372 -4.63 10.33 -11.43
C GLU A 372 -6.00 11.00 -11.27
N GLU A 373 -6.77 10.63 -10.23
CA GLU A 373 -8.01 11.33 -9.93
C GLU A 373 -7.71 12.70 -9.37
N PHE A 374 -8.52 13.67 -9.76
CA PHE A 374 -8.42 15.04 -9.29
C PHE A 374 -9.81 15.66 -9.20
N ARG A 375 -9.85 16.88 -8.68
CA ARG A 375 -11.02 17.74 -8.66
C ARG A 375 -10.68 18.98 -9.48
N ARG A 376 -11.30 19.13 -10.64
CA ARG A 376 -11.05 20.22 -11.57
C ARG A 376 -11.33 21.55 -10.89
N GLY A 377 -10.33 22.44 -10.87
CA GLY A 377 -10.39 23.72 -10.18
C GLY A 377 -9.95 23.72 -8.71
N ASP A 378 -9.59 22.58 -8.12
CA ASP A 378 -8.92 22.48 -6.81
C ASP A 378 -7.41 22.33 -7.03
N VAL A 379 -6.75 23.46 -7.25
CA VAL A 379 -5.35 23.54 -7.69
C VAL A 379 -4.39 23.42 -6.51
N ASP A 380 -4.83 23.87 -5.33
CA ASP A 380 -4.05 23.77 -4.10
C ASP A 380 -4.27 22.47 -3.31
N GLY A 381 -5.20 21.62 -3.78
CA GLY A 381 -5.51 20.32 -3.18
C GLY A 381 -6.15 20.45 -1.80
N SER A 382 -6.97 21.49 -1.60
CA SER A 382 -7.66 21.76 -0.34
C SER A 382 -8.98 20.99 -0.18
N GLY A 383 -9.43 20.31 -1.23
CA GLY A 383 -10.72 19.63 -1.31
C GLY A 383 -11.89 20.57 -1.63
N THR A 384 -11.64 21.86 -1.89
CA THR A 384 -12.69 22.86 -2.18
C THR A 384 -12.24 23.88 -3.21
N GLU A 385 -12.99 24.00 -4.30
CA GLU A 385 -12.72 24.99 -5.35
C GLU A 385 -13.05 26.40 -4.86
N ASN A 386 -12.04 27.27 -4.74
CA ASN A 386 -12.20 28.62 -4.21
C ASN A 386 -11.20 29.63 -4.83
N ILE A 387 -11.14 30.83 -4.25
CA ILE A 387 -10.31 31.91 -4.81
C ILE A 387 -8.81 31.66 -4.65
N ALA A 388 -8.39 30.84 -3.67
CA ALA A 388 -7.00 30.44 -3.48
C ALA A 388 -6.47 29.70 -4.71
N ASP A 389 -7.29 28.80 -5.27
CA ASP A 389 -6.99 28.06 -6.50
C ASP A 389 -6.76 29.00 -7.67
N ALA A 390 -7.69 29.93 -7.89
CA ALA A 390 -7.56 30.92 -8.96
C ALA A 390 -6.31 31.80 -8.81
N ILE A 391 -5.91 32.14 -7.58
CA ILE A 391 -4.66 32.86 -7.32
C ILE A 391 -3.45 31.99 -7.69
N GLN A 392 -3.49 30.70 -7.40
CA GLN A 392 -2.40 29.78 -7.71
C GLN A 392 -2.25 29.55 -9.22
N VAL A 393 -3.35 29.41 -9.96
CA VAL A 393 -3.32 29.39 -11.44
C VAL A 393 -2.63 30.64 -11.98
N LEU A 394 -3.06 31.83 -11.52
CA LEU A 394 -2.46 33.09 -11.97
C LEU A 394 -0.98 33.24 -11.54
N ALA A 395 -0.62 32.74 -10.35
CA ALA A 395 0.75 32.75 -9.87
C ALA A 395 1.64 31.86 -10.75
N PHE A 396 1.18 30.65 -11.06
CA PHE A 396 1.86 29.73 -11.97
C PHE A 396 2.09 30.36 -13.35
N LEU A 397 1.08 31.03 -13.91
CA LEU A 397 1.16 31.62 -15.24
C LEU A 397 2.04 32.88 -15.32
N PHE A 398 2.06 33.71 -14.28
CA PHE A 398 2.63 35.07 -14.38
C PHE A 398 3.76 35.39 -13.41
N ILE A 399 4.04 34.55 -12.41
CA ILE A 399 5.11 34.80 -11.42
C ILE A 399 6.29 33.88 -11.72
N PRO A 400 7.42 34.42 -12.24
CA PRO A 400 8.62 33.62 -12.46
C PRO A 400 9.12 32.98 -11.15
N GLY A 401 9.25 31.65 -11.15
CA GLY A 401 9.71 30.89 -9.98
C GLY A 401 8.61 30.54 -8.97
N ALA A 402 7.34 30.75 -9.30
CA ALA A 402 6.23 30.16 -8.53
C ALA A 402 6.31 28.62 -8.53
N SER A 403 5.76 28.01 -7.48
CA SER A 403 5.60 26.56 -7.39
C SER A 403 4.75 26.04 -8.55
N THR A 404 5.20 24.96 -9.19
CA THR A 404 4.40 24.23 -10.18
C THR A 404 3.19 23.60 -9.47
N PRO A 405 1.97 23.70 -10.04
CA PRO A 405 0.80 22.99 -9.56
C PRO A 405 1.07 21.49 -9.44
N GLN A 406 0.47 20.84 -8.45
CA GLN A 406 0.65 19.40 -8.23
C GLN A 406 -0.18 18.55 -9.20
N CYS A 407 -1.24 19.15 -9.77
CA CYS A 407 -2.10 18.51 -10.73
C CYS A 407 -2.37 19.47 -11.88
N GLU A 408 -1.84 19.15 -13.07
CA GLU A 408 -2.01 19.99 -14.26
C GLU A 408 -3.46 19.91 -14.75
N ASP A 409 -4.12 18.76 -14.62
CA ASP A 409 -5.52 18.59 -15.00
C ASP A 409 -6.47 19.43 -14.11
N ALA A 410 -6.12 19.62 -12.84
CA ALA A 410 -6.86 20.53 -11.96
C ALA A 410 -6.73 22.00 -12.37
N VAL A 411 -5.60 22.37 -13.00
CA VAL A 411 -5.33 23.72 -13.50
C VAL A 411 -6.06 23.96 -14.82
N ASP A 412 -6.19 22.94 -15.68
CA ASP A 412 -6.97 23.01 -16.91
C ASP A 412 -8.49 22.99 -16.62
N THR A 413 -8.97 24.10 -16.10
CA THR A 413 -10.37 24.24 -15.68
C THR A 413 -11.35 24.29 -16.83
N ASN A 414 -10.88 24.57 -18.06
CA ASN A 414 -11.73 24.57 -19.24
C ASN A 414 -11.54 23.37 -20.17
N ASP A 415 -10.74 22.38 -19.74
CA ASP A 415 -10.63 21.04 -20.33
C ASP A 415 -10.30 21.10 -21.83
N ASP A 416 -9.33 21.96 -22.19
CA ASP A 416 -8.88 22.15 -23.58
C ASP A 416 -7.46 21.66 -23.87
N GLY A 417 -6.80 21.06 -22.88
CA GLY A 417 -5.45 20.52 -22.90
C GLY A 417 -4.35 21.59 -22.87
N ALA A 418 -4.67 22.85 -22.53
CA ALA A 418 -3.70 23.94 -22.57
C ALA A 418 -3.77 24.87 -21.35
N LEU A 419 -2.79 24.75 -20.45
CA LEU A 419 -2.66 25.62 -19.27
C LEU A 419 -2.39 27.09 -19.64
N ASN A 420 -3.41 27.94 -19.57
CA ASN A 420 -3.32 29.34 -19.96
C ASN A 420 -4.31 30.26 -19.22
N LEU A 421 -4.43 31.51 -19.66
CA LEU A 421 -5.27 32.50 -18.98
C LEU A 421 -6.77 32.15 -19.03
N THR A 422 -7.22 31.37 -20.02
CA THR A 422 -8.62 30.93 -20.11
C THR A 422 -9.03 30.08 -18.91
N ASP A 423 -8.10 29.34 -18.31
CA ASP A 423 -8.37 28.56 -17.11
C ASP A 423 -8.71 29.44 -15.93
N ALA A 424 -7.84 30.40 -15.63
CA ALA A 424 -8.09 31.35 -14.55
C ALA A 424 -9.41 32.11 -14.75
N ILE A 425 -9.76 32.45 -15.99
CA ILE A 425 -11.03 33.10 -16.31
C ILE A 425 -12.21 32.15 -16.06
N THR A 426 -12.11 30.90 -16.48
CA THR A 426 -13.18 29.90 -16.34
C THR A 426 -13.45 29.62 -14.88
N LEU A 427 -12.41 29.34 -14.09
CA LEU A 427 -12.53 29.14 -12.63
C LEU A 427 -13.17 30.34 -11.93
N LEU A 428 -12.67 31.56 -12.18
CA LEU A 428 -13.23 32.78 -11.58
C LEU A 428 -14.68 33.05 -12.01
N THR A 429 -15.04 32.69 -13.24
CA THR A 429 -16.41 32.84 -13.76
C THR A 429 -17.36 31.88 -13.05
N THR A 430 -16.97 30.61 -12.89
CA THR A 430 -17.73 29.62 -12.14
C THR A 430 -17.91 30.04 -10.67
N LEU A 431 -16.86 30.55 -10.03
CA LEU A 431 -16.91 30.97 -8.62
C LEU A 431 -17.79 32.21 -8.36
N PHE A 432 -17.77 33.21 -9.24
CA PHE A 432 -18.32 34.54 -8.92
C PHE A 432 -19.47 35.01 -9.81
N VAL A 433 -19.68 34.42 -10.98
CA VAL A 433 -20.58 34.98 -12.01
C VAL A 433 -21.83 34.10 -12.23
N LEU A 434 -22.05 33.06 -11.41
CA LEU A 434 -23.06 32.01 -11.68
C LEU A 434 -22.84 31.43 -13.10
N GLY A 435 -21.57 31.11 -13.40
CA GLY A 435 -21.21 30.42 -14.63
C GLY A 435 -21.68 28.96 -14.63
N ASP A 436 -21.50 28.30 -15.77
CA ASP A 436 -21.68 26.85 -15.84
C ASP A 436 -20.67 26.14 -14.89
N PRO A 437 -21.04 24.99 -14.31
CA PRO A 437 -20.10 24.18 -13.55
C PRO A 437 -18.91 23.79 -14.42
N LEU A 438 -17.74 23.58 -13.81
CA LEU A 438 -16.56 23.13 -14.55
C LEU A 438 -16.83 21.75 -15.18
N PRO A 439 -16.14 21.41 -16.29
CA PRO A 439 -16.13 20.06 -16.81
C PRO A 439 -15.77 19.05 -15.71
N VAL A 440 -16.35 17.85 -15.79
CA VAL A 440 -16.03 16.77 -14.86
C VAL A 440 -14.53 16.40 -14.99
N PRO A 441 -13.87 16.00 -13.90
CA PRO A 441 -14.37 15.79 -12.53
C PRO A 441 -14.51 17.12 -11.75
N PHE A 442 -15.72 17.52 -11.33
CA PHE A 442 -15.97 18.79 -10.62
C PHE A 442 -16.86 18.57 -9.40
N GLY A 443 -16.46 19.09 -8.23
CA GLY A 443 -17.14 18.89 -6.95
C GLY A 443 -16.93 17.52 -6.28
N GLU A 444 -16.40 16.54 -7.01
CA GLU A 444 -15.98 15.21 -6.54
C GLU A 444 -14.71 14.80 -7.29
N CYS A 445 -13.94 13.89 -6.70
CA CYS A 445 -12.75 13.33 -7.34
C CYS A 445 -13.14 12.40 -8.51
N GLY A 446 -12.33 12.40 -9.56
CA GLY A 446 -12.44 11.44 -10.67
C GLY A 446 -11.28 11.56 -11.65
N LEU A 447 -11.19 10.64 -12.59
CA LEU A 447 -10.22 10.68 -13.68
C LEU A 447 -10.60 11.75 -14.73
N ASP A 448 -9.61 12.21 -15.51
CA ASP A 448 -9.92 13.07 -16.66
C ASP A 448 -10.70 12.27 -17.72
N PRO A 449 -11.93 12.67 -18.07
CA PRO A 449 -12.68 12.03 -19.15
C PRO A 449 -12.12 12.35 -20.53
N THR A 450 -11.28 13.38 -20.65
CA THR A 450 -10.62 13.76 -21.89
C THR A 450 -9.16 13.34 -21.87
N VAL A 451 -8.68 12.81 -22.99
CA VAL A 451 -7.31 12.31 -23.11
C VAL A 451 -6.45 13.42 -23.69
N ASP A 452 -5.48 13.90 -22.92
CA ASP A 452 -4.47 14.85 -23.37
C ASP A 452 -3.05 14.50 -22.85
N SER A 453 -2.18 15.50 -22.70
CA SER A 453 -0.79 15.32 -22.23
C SER A 453 -0.52 15.87 -20.84
N LEU A 454 -1.53 16.43 -20.19
CA LEU A 454 -1.48 16.94 -18.83
C LEU A 454 -1.55 15.75 -17.85
N THR A 455 -1.03 15.97 -16.65
CA THR A 455 -0.93 14.91 -15.65
C THR A 455 -1.12 15.44 -14.24
N CYS A 456 -1.59 14.56 -13.34
CA CYS A 456 -1.59 14.83 -11.91
C CYS A 456 -0.45 14.08 -11.21
N SER A 457 0.44 14.85 -10.56
CA SER A 457 1.58 14.35 -9.78
C SER A 457 1.24 14.13 -8.29
N LYS A 458 0.08 14.63 -7.87
CA LYS A 458 -0.61 14.28 -6.63
C LYS A 458 -2.09 14.16 -6.96
N GLY A 459 -2.72 13.08 -6.49
CA GLY A 459 -4.16 12.89 -6.68
C GLY A 459 -5.01 13.69 -5.72
N CYS A 460 -6.32 13.59 -5.94
CA CYS A 460 -7.35 14.22 -5.14
C CYS A 460 -7.21 13.84 -3.65
N PRO A 461 -7.32 14.80 -2.71
CA PRO A 461 -7.26 14.56 -1.27
C PRO A 461 -8.49 13.84 -0.70
#